data_AF-A0AAD8U802-F1
#
_entry.id   AF-A0AAD8U802-F1
#
_cell.length_a   1.000
_cell.length_b   1.000
_cell.length_c   1.000
_cell.angle_alpha   90.00
_cell.angle_beta   90.00
_cell.angle_gamma   90.00
#
_symmetry.space_group_name_H-M   'P 1'
#
loop_
_entity.id
_entity.type
_entity.pdbx_description
1 polymer ?
#
loop_
_entity_poly.entity_id
_entity_poly.type
_entity_poly.pdbx_seq_one_letter_code
_entity_poly.pdbx_strand_id
1 'polypeptide(L)'
;MLLRRISFAAAAVASASAQIQLRWSTDIGGNENGTYGPDGPWQAPILKLNGTEMPLWPGGSSVSEILTKSVGGDYTPRADTVKTATMRAYTDGWFGSVFMEAGWAGMEYWDSMVIDSRLGTSHEIKVNATLVAATSWNSSTTSNTTAYTPKVGTLGLGPRSEREDDTAPPGILQQLKASSDIDRTAFSVQMGSAALGIPGSLVLGGYEQNRALGQVGTFALQDSTPMMFLRDIIFDFQIRNQSLYPIKSNVSFWTNPTDLGMQYTKYVGGAAGSAVVVPNPVSPYIYLPPGICEAIAENLHMTYHNKSGLYLWETDLSAQLFVNQSAYLGFILADSSATNMTIKVPFQLLNLTLEPPLVEQKASYFPCKSINSSYGFWQLGRAFLQAAFLAVDYESNVTYMAQAPGPRMEQSIVKKFDGSAISTNPAESFVTTWGDAWDKGQVLQSFDTGDKGLAAGEKIGIAVGAEPKVLKEGSHLSELDSRSPLSEMGTPLSHEIESTERHPVRHEAPDDHMVYEMPADSEMHKTQ
;
A
#
# COMPACT_ATOMS: atom_id res chain seq x y z
N MET A 1 -34.40 -26.83 -3.45
CA MET A 1 -34.29 -25.97 -4.66
C MET A 1 -35.38 -24.91 -4.61
N LEU A 2 -35.03 -23.62 -4.44
CA LEU A 2 -35.95 -22.51 -4.67
C LEU A 2 -35.12 -21.35 -5.25
N LEU A 3 -35.15 -21.17 -6.58
CA LEU A 3 -34.50 -20.01 -7.22
C LEU A 3 -35.37 -18.77 -7.00
N ARG A 4 -34.93 -17.83 -6.17
CA ARG A 4 -35.46 -16.46 -6.20
C ARG A 4 -34.86 -15.73 -7.41
N ARG A 5 -35.64 -15.63 -8.49
CA ARG A 5 -35.35 -14.67 -9.57
C ARG A 5 -35.62 -13.26 -9.02
N ILE A 6 -34.56 -12.46 -8.90
CA ILE A 6 -34.68 -11.02 -8.66
C ILE A 6 -34.79 -10.35 -10.03
N SER A 7 -35.96 -9.80 -10.33
CA SER A 7 -36.19 -9.03 -11.55
C SER A 7 -35.74 -7.59 -11.34
N PHE A 8 -34.63 -7.20 -11.97
CA PHE A 8 -34.26 -5.79 -12.07
C PHE A 8 -35.20 -5.07 -13.05
N ALA A 9 -35.98 -4.13 -12.54
CA ALA A 9 -36.74 -3.21 -13.37
C ALA A 9 -35.80 -2.08 -13.83
N ALA A 10 -35.51 -2.02 -15.13
CA ALA A 10 -34.70 -0.96 -15.71
C ALA A 10 -35.51 0.35 -15.79
N ALA A 11 -35.14 1.32 -14.96
CA ALA A 11 -35.56 2.71 -15.12
C ALA A 11 -34.40 3.50 -15.75
N ALA A 12 -34.49 3.79 -17.04
CA ALA A 12 -33.42 4.43 -17.79
C ALA A 12 -33.49 5.97 -17.68
N VAL A 13 -32.58 6.55 -16.90
CA VAL A 13 -31.98 7.87 -17.20
C VAL A 13 -30.48 7.74 -16.90
N ALA A 14 -29.71 7.24 -17.87
CA ALA A 14 -28.26 7.18 -17.75
C ALA A 14 -27.66 8.56 -18.05
N SER A 15 -27.55 9.41 -17.02
CA SER A 15 -26.56 10.48 -17.03
C SER A 15 -25.17 9.86 -17.17
N ALA A 16 -24.25 10.50 -17.90
CA ALA A 16 -22.85 10.09 -17.90
C ALA A 16 -22.36 9.98 -16.44
N SER A 17 -21.92 8.79 -16.05
CA SER A 17 -21.36 8.55 -14.72
C SER A 17 -19.95 9.11 -14.71
N ALA A 18 -19.75 10.31 -14.16
CA ALA A 18 -18.46 11.00 -14.12
C ALA A 18 -17.37 10.30 -13.26
N GLN A 19 -17.59 9.03 -12.90
CA GLN A 19 -16.69 8.15 -12.18
C GLN A 19 -16.76 6.76 -12.80
N ILE A 20 -15.62 6.10 -12.98
CA ILE A 20 -15.51 4.75 -13.54
C ILE A 20 -14.89 3.84 -12.47
N GLN A 21 -15.66 2.90 -11.92
CA GLN A 21 -15.11 1.84 -11.06
C GLN A 21 -14.67 0.66 -11.93
N LEU A 22 -13.40 0.29 -11.93
CA LEU A 22 -12.88 -0.80 -12.76
C LEU A 22 -13.20 -2.19 -12.17
N ARG A 23 -13.30 -3.19 -13.06
CA ARG A 23 -13.36 -4.61 -12.67
C ARG A 23 -11.98 -5.09 -12.20
N TRP A 24 -11.97 -6.00 -11.22
CA TRP A 24 -10.76 -6.65 -10.72
C TRP A 24 -10.69 -8.12 -11.12
N SER A 25 -9.49 -8.68 -11.14
CA SER A 25 -9.21 -10.08 -11.51
C SER A 25 -9.98 -11.11 -10.68
N THR A 26 -10.34 -10.74 -9.45
CA THR A 26 -11.14 -11.54 -8.50
C THR A 26 -12.66 -11.35 -8.64
N ASP A 27 -13.13 -10.37 -9.42
CA ASP A 27 -14.56 -10.25 -9.80
C ASP A 27 -14.94 -11.28 -10.90
N ILE A 28 -13.96 -11.79 -11.65
CA ILE A 28 -14.16 -12.63 -12.83
C ILE A 28 -14.16 -14.11 -12.42
N GLY A 29 -15.33 -14.62 -12.01
CA GLY A 29 -15.48 -15.99 -11.52
C GLY A 29 -15.10 -17.08 -12.53
N GLY A 30 -14.01 -17.80 -12.25
CA GLY A 30 -13.52 -18.96 -12.99
C GLY A 30 -12.61 -19.84 -12.13
N ASN A 31 -12.26 -21.04 -12.61
CA ASN A 31 -11.47 -22.02 -11.84
C ASN A 31 -9.96 -21.70 -11.75
N GLU A 32 -9.53 -20.57 -12.30
CA GLU A 32 -8.16 -20.07 -12.17
C GLU A 32 -8.18 -18.90 -11.18
N ASN A 33 -7.25 -18.89 -10.22
CA ASN A 33 -7.44 -18.26 -8.91
C ASN A 33 -7.49 -16.71 -8.88
N GLY A 34 -7.60 -16.03 -10.03
CA GLY A 34 -7.81 -14.57 -10.12
C GLY A 34 -6.68 -13.71 -9.52
N THR A 35 -5.53 -14.30 -9.24
CA THR A 35 -4.46 -13.70 -8.44
C THR A 35 -3.08 -13.97 -9.01
N TYR A 36 -2.13 -13.09 -8.70
CA TYR A 36 -0.82 -13.00 -9.32
C TYR A 36 0.30 -12.84 -8.28
N GLY A 37 1.53 -13.11 -8.73
CA GLY A 37 2.77 -12.96 -7.95
C GLY A 37 3.07 -14.18 -7.07
N PRO A 38 4.30 -14.73 -7.11
CA PRO A 38 4.77 -15.73 -6.15
C PRO A 38 5.04 -15.13 -4.76
N ASP A 39 4.78 -13.83 -4.58
CA ASP A 39 4.83 -13.09 -3.31
C ASP A 39 3.42 -12.65 -2.85
N GLY A 40 2.36 -13.16 -3.48
CA GLY A 40 0.98 -12.74 -3.26
C GLY A 40 0.23 -13.55 -2.18
N PRO A 41 -1.07 -13.84 -2.39
CA PRO A 41 -1.83 -13.63 -3.64
C PRO A 41 -2.25 -12.16 -3.87
N TRP A 42 -1.84 -11.57 -4.99
CA TRP A 42 -2.25 -10.22 -5.38
C TRP A 42 -3.39 -10.23 -6.40
N GLN A 43 -4.36 -9.34 -6.23
CA GLN A 43 -5.36 -9.02 -7.27
C GLN A 43 -4.95 -7.77 -8.06
N ALA A 44 -5.52 -7.58 -9.24
CA ALA A 44 -5.25 -6.43 -10.11
C ALA A 44 -6.53 -5.94 -10.82
N PRO A 45 -6.63 -4.64 -11.14
CA PRO A 45 -7.58 -4.13 -12.13
C PRO A 45 -7.39 -4.83 -13.49
N ILE A 46 -8.49 -5.10 -14.18
CA ILE A 46 -8.50 -5.69 -15.54
C ILE A 46 -8.95 -4.65 -16.56
N LEU A 47 -8.12 -4.44 -17.59
CA LEU A 47 -8.43 -3.61 -18.76
C LEU A 47 -8.26 -4.47 -20.02
N LYS A 48 -8.77 -4.02 -21.18
CA LYS A 48 -8.64 -4.77 -22.43
C LYS A 48 -7.73 -4.06 -23.42
N LEU A 49 -6.68 -4.75 -23.87
CA LEU A 49 -5.86 -4.35 -25.02
C LEU A 49 -6.12 -5.33 -26.15
N ASN A 50 -6.55 -4.85 -27.30
CA ASN A 50 -6.81 -5.66 -28.50
C ASN A 50 -7.79 -6.85 -28.30
N GLY A 51 -8.68 -6.74 -27.31
CA GLY A 51 -9.64 -7.79 -26.93
C GLY A 51 -9.12 -8.80 -25.90
N THR A 52 -7.83 -8.75 -25.57
CA THR A 52 -7.22 -9.54 -24.50
C THR A 52 -7.32 -8.79 -23.17
N GLU A 53 -7.78 -9.48 -22.13
CA GLU A 53 -7.81 -8.93 -20.76
C GLU A 53 -6.39 -8.87 -20.18
N MET A 54 -6.03 -7.72 -19.61
CA MET A 54 -4.70 -7.38 -19.11
C MET A 54 -4.82 -6.95 -17.64
N PRO A 55 -4.18 -7.67 -16.70
CA PRO A 55 -4.05 -7.20 -15.33
C PRO A 55 -2.99 -6.10 -15.26
N LEU A 56 -3.36 -4.92 -14.73
CA LEU A 56 -2.49 -3.75 -14.66
C LEU A 56 -2.62 -3.03 -13.31
N TRP A 57 -1.53 -2.88 -12.54
CA TRP A 57 -1.53 -2.11 -11.30
C TRP A 57 -1.40 -0.60 -11.56
N PRO A 58 -2.14 0.27 -10.85
CA PRO A 58 -2.03 1.73 -11.04
C PRO A 58 -0.62 2.25 -10.75
N GLY A 59 -0.03 2.97 -11.70
CA GLY A 59 1.27 3.62 -11.59
C GLY A 59 1.21 5.13 -11.87
N GLY A 60 2.30 5.80 -11.52
CA GLY A 60 2.41 7.27 -11.51
C GLY A 60 2.76 7.94 -12.83
N SER A 61 2.80 7.18 -13.92
CA SER A 61 3.23 7.64 -15.24
C SER A 61 2.04 7.93 -16.17
N SER A 62 2.23 8.76 -17.19
CA SER A 62 1.33 8.82 -18.36
C SER A 62 1.37 7.56 -19.22
N VAL A 63 2.44 6.77 -19.08
CA VAL A 63 2.74 5.59 -19.90
C VAL A 63 2.39 4.30 -19.14
N SER A 64 1.77 3.35 -19.84
CA SER A 64 1.50 2.00 -19.28
C SER A 64 2.60 1.01 -19.68
N GLU A 65 3.01 0.13 -18.78
CA GLU A 65 3.99 -0.93 -19.07
C GLU A 65 3.26 -2.24 -19.30
N ILE A 66 3.34 -2.76 -20.53
CA ILE A 66 2.57 -3.93 -20.96
C ILE A 66 3.50 -5.09 -21.30
N LEU A 67 3.24 -6.19 -20.61
CA LEU A 67 3.94 -7.47 -20.65
C LEU A 67 3.68 -8.23 -21.97
N THR A 68 4.69 -8.38 -22.83
CA THR A 68 4.56 -9.15 -24.08
C THR A 68 4.84 -10.65 -23.90
N LYS A 69 4.39 -11.45 -24.88
CA LYS A 69 4.66 -12.90 -24.92
C LYS A 69 6.13 -13.31 -24.86
N SER A 70 7.08 -12.47 -25.28
CA SER A 70 8.51 -12.81 -25.20
C SER A 70 9.06 -12.80 -23.77
N VAL A 71 8.34 -12.17 -22.84
CA VAL A 71 8.66 -12.09 -21.40
C VAL A 71 7.55 -12.71 -20.54
N GLY A 72 6.78 -13.67 -21.08
CA GLY A 72 5.77 -14.41 -20.31
C GLY A 72 4.47 -13.66 -20.03
N GLY A 73 4.23 -12.53 -20.69
CA GLY A 73 2.97 -11.82 -20.71
C GLY A 73 2.02 -12.26 -21.83
N ASP A 74 0.84 -11.66 -21.91
CA ASP A 74 -0.19 -12.00 -22.90
C ASP A 74 -0.28 -11.04 -24.09
N TYR A 75 0.36 -9.86 -24.01
CA TYR A 75 0.25 -8.84 -25.06
C TYR A 75 1.02 -9.22 -26.32
N THR A 76 0.45 -8.85 -27.46
CA THR A 76 1.04 -8.94 -28.79
C THR A 76 0.55 -7.72 -29.57
N PRO A 77 1.42 -6.77 -29.94
CA PRO A 77 1.03 -5.63 -30.78
C PRO A 77 0.42 -6.12 -32.09
N ARG A 78 -0.66 -5.49 -32.54
CA ARG A 78 -1.24 -5.73 -33.86
C ARG A 78 -0.46 -5.01 -34.95
N ALA A 79 -0.67 -5.41 -36.21
CA ALA A 79 -0.05 -4.79 -37.37
C ALA A 79 -0.47 -3.32 -37.62
N ASP A 80 -1.63 -2.90 -37.10
CA ASP A 80 -2.16 -1.54 -37.14
C ASP A 80 -1.80 -0.69 -35.92
N THR A 81 -1.10 -1.25 -34.92
CA THR A 81 -0.61 -0.51 -33.76
C THR A 81 0.48 0.48 -34.17
N VAL A 82 0.39 1.73 -33.74
CA VAL A 82 1.39 2.74 -34.09
C VAL A 82 2.64 2.51 -33.25
N LYS A 83 3.77 2.19 -33.88
CA LYS A 83 5.09 2.08 -33.23
C LYS A 83 5.82 3.41 -33.34
N THR A 84 6.23 4.01 -32.23
CA THR A 84 6.82 5.37 -32.22
C THR A 84 8.32 5.40 -32.52
N ALA A 85 8.95 4.23 -32.64
CA ALA A 85 10.41 4.02 -32.72
C ALA A 85 11.19 4.43 -31.45
N THR A 86 10.53 4.92 -30.40
CA THR A 86 11.13 5.19 -29.08
C THR A 86 11.29 3.89 -28.28
N MET A 87 12.46 3.68 -27.67
CA MET A 87 12.66 2.68 -26.62
C MET A 87 12.48 3.36 -25.25
N ARG A 88 11.78 2.72 -24.33
CA ARG A 88 11.68 3.18 -22.93
C ARG A 88 11.97 2.05 -21.94
N ALA A 89 12.34 2.45 -20.73
CA ALA A 89 12.54 1.59 -19.57
C ALA A 89 12.20 2.38 -18.29
N TYR A 90 11.93 1.66 -17.19
CA TYR A 90 11.71 2.24 -15.85
C TYR A 90 10.64 3.36 -15.83
N THR A 91 9.49 3.15 -16.49
CA THR A 91 8.58 4.27 -16.81
C THR A 91 7.58 4.63 -15.72
N ASP A 92 7.41 3.82 -14.67
CA ASP A 92 6.57 4.18 -13.52
C ASP A 92 7.09 5.43 -12.79
N GLY A 93 6.31 6.52 -12.85
CA GLY A 93 6.64 7.80 -12.24
C GLY A 93 6.73 7.79 -10.70
N TRP A 94 6.27 6.70 -10.05
CA TRP A 94 6.37 6.53 -8.60
C TRP A 94 7.50 5.57 -8.16
N PHE A 95 8.51 5.39 -9.03
CA PHE A 95 9.76 4.69 -8.74
C PHE A 95 9.60 3.19 -8.39
N GLY A 96 8.49 2.54 -8.74
CA GLY A 96 8.24 1.14 -8.38
C GLY A 96 9.33 0.17 -8.82
N SER A 97 9.89 0.39 -10.02
CA SER A 97 11.00 -0.39 -10.58
C SER A 97 12.29 -0.33 -9.75
N VAL A 98 12.57 0.82 -9.12
CA VAL A 98 13.74 1.03 -8.26
C VAL A 98 13.62 0.18 -6.99
N PHE A 99 12.49 0.26 -6.29
CA PHE A 99 12.26 -0.47 -5.04
C PHE A 99 12.04 -1.97 -5.26
N MET A 100 11.51 -2.38 -6.41
CA MET A 100 11.45 -3.78 -6.79
C MET A 100 12.82 -4.37 -7.19
N GLU A 101 13.86 -3.55 -7.34
CA GLU A 101 15.16 -3.95 -7.93
C GLU A 101 14.94 -4.65 -9.28
N ALA A 102 14.04 -4.10 -10.11
CA ALA A 102 13.60 -4.77 -11.32
C ALA A 102 13.14 -3.80 -12.40
N GLY A 103 13.58 -4.04 -13.64
CA GLY A 103 13.30 -3.20 -14.79
C GLY A 103 12.63 -3.95 -15.94
N TRP A 104 11.84 -3.19 -16.68
CA TRP A 104 11.36 -3.57 -18.01
C TRP A 104 12.01 -2.63 -19.02
N ALA A 105 12.29 -3.14 -20.22
CA ALA A 105 12.56 -2.28 -21.38
C ALA A 105 11.82 -2.80 -22.60
N GLY A 106 11.38 -1.88 -23.45
CA GLY A 106 10.56 -2.20 -24.60
C GLY A 106 10.41 -1.04 -25.57
N MET A 107 9.84 -1.37 -26.73
CA MET A 107 9.45 -0.37 -27.72
C MET A 107 8.14 0.28 -27.29
N GLU A 108 8.04 1.59 -27.48
CA GLU A 108 6.81 2.34 -27.28
C GLU A 108 5.85 2.20 -28.47
N TYR A 109 4.57 2.13 -28.13
CA TYR A 109 3.44 2.04 -29.03
C TYR A 109 2.30 2.96 -28.57
N TRP A 110 1.46 3.38 -29.50
CA TRP A 110 0.13 3.90 -29.20
C TRP A 110 -0.90 2.86 -29.63
N ASP A 111 -1.73 2.40 -28.70
CA ASP A 111 -2.77 1.40 -28.95
C ASP A 111 -4.07 1.68 -28.17
N SER A 112 -5.15 1.09 -28.68
CA SER A 112 -6.49 1.14 -28.14
C SER A 112 -6.63 0.31 -26.85
N MET A 113 -6.84 1.00 -25.73
CA MET A 113 -7.24 0.39 -24.46
C MET A 113 -8.74 0.61 -24.20
N VAL A 114 -9.45 -0.47 -23.87
CA VAL A 114 -10.87 -0.46 -23.50
C VAL A 114 -11.00 -0.65 -21.98
N ILE A 115 -11.83 0.18 -21.35
CA ILE A 115 -12.05 0.21 -19.90
C ILE A 115 -13.44 -0.33 -19.60
N ASP A 116 -13.52 -1.52 -19.01
CA ASP A 116 -14.80 -2.08 -18.56
C ASP A 116 -15.16 -1.58 -17.15
N SER A 117 -16.24 -0.82 -17.04
CA SER A 117 -16.85 -0.45 -15.75
C SER A 117 -17.48 -1.67 -15.06
N ARG A 118 -17.22 -1.82 -13.76
CA ARG A 118 -17.82 -2.83 -12.87
C ARG A 118 -19.35 -2.69 -12.75
N LEU A 119 -19.87 -1.46 -12.91
CA LEU A 119 -21.30 -1.15 -12.86
C LEU A 119 -21.92 -1.05 -14.27
N GLY A 120 -21.13 -1.29 -15.32
CA GLY A 120 -21.49 -0.96 -16.71
C GLY A 120 -21.41 0.54 -17.00
N THR A 121 -21.58 0.87 -18.27
CA THR A 121 -21.53 2.24 -18.84
C THR A 121 -22.60 2.37 -19.93
N SER A 122 -22.95 3.59 -20.30
CA SER A 122 -23.91 3.85 -21.41
C SER A 122 -23.34 3.54 -22.79
N HIS A 123 -22.01 3.46 -22.92
CA HIS A 123 -21.27 3.18 -24.14
C HIS A 123 -19.90 2.51 -23.82
N GLU A 124 -19.18 2.03 -24.84
CA GLU A 124 -17.82 1.49 -24.69
C GLU A 124 -16.82 2.62 -24.43
N ILE A 125 -16.13 2.58 -23.28
CA ILE A 125 -15.07 3.55 -22.95
C ILE A 125 -13.75 3.06 -23.54
N LYS A 126 -13.15 3.89 -24.40
CA LYS A 126 -11.97 3.55 -25.20
C LYS A 126 -11.00 4.74 -25.26
N VAL A 127 -9.74 4.50 -24.92
CA VAL A 127 -8.66 5.50 -24.95
C VAL A 127 -7.51 5.03 -25.86
N ASN A 128 -6.77 5.96 -26.43
CA ASN A 128 -5.53 5.68 -27.17
C ASN A 128 -4.34 5.81 -26.21
N ALA A 129 -3.94 4.71 -25.57
CA ALA A 129 -2.94 4.71 -24.52
C ALA A 129 -1.52 4.65 -25.09
N THR A 130 -0.59 5.38 -24.47
CA THR A 130 0.85 5.19 -24.70
C THR A 130 1.33 4.00 -23.88
N LEU A 131 1.90 3.01 -24.54
CA LEU A 131 2.28 1.71 -24.00
C LEU A 131 3.75 1.42 -24.25
N VAL A 132 4.50 0.96 -23.25
CA VAL A 132 5.75 0.23 -23.48
C VAL A 132 5.42 -1.25 -23.63
N ALA A 133 5.64 -1.81 -24.82
CA ALA A 133 5.56 -3.26 -25.02
C ALA A 133 6.88 -3.87 -24.53
N ALA A 134 6.91 -4.30 -23.27
CA ALA A 134 8.11 -4.85 -22.64
C ALA A 134 8.52 -6.15 -23.36
N THR A 135 9.71 -6.13 -23.98
CA THR A 135 10.32 -7.30 -24.65
C THR A 135 11.52 -7.85 -23.90
N SER A 136 11.97 -7.14 -22.86
CA SER A 136 13.04 -7.56 -21.94
C SER A 136 12.68 -7.23 -20.49
N TRP A 137 13.13 -8.09 -19.59
CA TRP A 137 12.97 -8.01 -18.13
C TRP A 137 14.33 -8.22 -17.47
N ASN A 138 14.73 -7.34 -16.56
CA ASN A 138 15.93 -7.51 -15.73
C ASN A 138 15.56 -7.39 -14.25
N SER A 139 15.52 -8.53 -13.54
CA SER A 139 15.55 -8.55 -12.06
C SER A 139 17.00 -8.40 -11.62
N SER A 140 17.36 -7.30 -10.94
CA SER A 140 18.73 -7.07 -10.45
C SER A 140 19.05 -7.75 -9.12
N THR A 141 18.11 -8.54 -8.58
CA THR A 141 18.34 -9.41 -7.42
C THR A 141 19.54 -10.33 -7.65
N THR A 142 20.65 -10.07 -6.97
CA THR A 142 21.96 -10.72 -7.16
C THR A 142 22.05 -12.14 -6.60
N SER A 143 21.11 -13.01 -6.99
CA SER A 143 21.31 -14.45 -7.14
C SER A 143 20.24 -15.00 -8.07
N ASN A 144 20.65 -15.77 -9.10
CA ASN A 144 19.78 -16.11 -10.24
C ASN A 144 18.65 -17.12 -9.92
N THR A 145 18.41 -17.42 -8.63
CA THR A 145 17.51 -18.49 -8.17
C THR A 145 16.15 -17.99 -7.68
N THR A 146 15.99 -16.69 -7.41
CA THR A 146 14.71 -16.08 -6.98
C THR A 146 14.08 -15.15 -8.02
N ALA A 147 14.75 -14.92 -9.15
CA ALA A 147 14.20 -14.15 -10.25
C ALA A 147 12.94 -14.82 -10.83
N TYR A 148 11.83 -14.08 -10.84
CA TYR A 148 10.60 -14.43 -11.55
C TYR A 148 10.23 -13.30 -12.51
N THR A 149 9.46 -13.60 -13.55
CA THR A 149 8.86 -12.55 -14.40
C THR A 149 7.42 -12.31 -13.95
N PRO A 150 7.04 -11.08 -13.60
CA PRO A 150 5.65 -10.74 -13.28
C PRO A 150 4.69 -11.06 -14.43
N LYS A 151 3.42 -11.26 -14.08
CA LYS A 151 2.31 -11.44 -15.04
C LYS A 151 1.37 -10.23 -15.11
N VAL A 152 1.68 -9.17 -14.36
CA VAL A 152 0.87 -7.97 -14.20
C VAL A 152 1.72 -6.78 -14.64
N GLY A 153 1.16 -5.93 -15.50
CA GLY A 153 1.80 -4.71 -15.97
C GLY A 153 1.46 -3.49 -15.11
N THR A 154 1.85 -2.31 -15.61
CA THR A 154 1.57 -1.02 -14.96
C THR A 154 0.56 -0.23 -15.79
N LEU A 155 -0.49 0.29 -15.16
CA LEU A 155 -1.46 1.20 -15.76
C LEU A 155 -1.02 2.64 -15.53
N GLY A 156 -0.71 3.35 -16.61
CA GLY A 156 -0.32 4.76 -16.55
C GLY A 156 -1.51 5.68 -16.25
N LEU A 157 -1.65 6.10 -15.00
CA LEU A 157 -2.66 7.07 -14.56
C LEU A 157 -2.09 8.45 -14.21
N GLY A 158 -0.78 8.63 -14.29
CA GLY A 158 -0.11 9.91 -14.06
C GLY A 158 -0.41 10.95 -15.15
N PRO A 159 -0.15 12.24 -14.86
CA PRO A 159 -0.12 13.26 -15.87
C PRO A 159 1.05 13.03 -16.83
N ARG A 160 0.91 13.60 -18.02
CA ARG A 160 1.95 13.65 -19.03
C ARG A 160 3.16 14.44 -18.51
N SER A 161 4.37 13.93 -18.76
CA SER A 161 5.59 14.69 -18.46
C SER A 161 5.74 15.86 -19.45
N GLU A 162 6.21 17.00 -18.96
CA GLU A 162 6.50 18.20 -19.77
C GLU A 162 7.54 17.95 -20.88
N ARG A 163 8.27 16.83 -20.82
CA ARG A 163 9.28 16.42 -21.80
C ARG A 163 8.72 15.54 -22.93
N GLU A 164 7.43 15.20 -22.93
CA GLU A 164 6.82 14.35 -23.96
C GLU A 164 6.34 15.18 -25.16
N ASP A 165 6.83 14.86 -26.37
CA ASP A 165 6.53 15.56 -27.64
C ASP A 165 5.02 15.60 -27.95
N ASP A 166 4.48 16.80 -28.19
CA ASP A 166 3.05 17.14 -28.41
C ASP A 166 2.30 16.24 -29.41
N THR A 167 3.02 15.49 -30.25
CA THR A 167 2.45 14.48 -31.15
C THR A 167 1.88 13.23 -30.44
N ALA A 168 2.36 12.90 -29.24
CA ALA A 168 1.92 11.74 -28.48
C ALA A 168 0.50 11.92 -27.87
N PRO A 169 -0.28 10.83 -27.67
CA PRO A 169 -1.59 10.89 -27.02
C PRO A 169 -1.54 11.53 -25.61
N PRO A 170 -2.62 12.21 -25.17
CA PRO A 170 -2.77 12.64 -23.78
C PRO A 170 -2.81 11.45 -22.81
N GLY A 171 -2.56 11.68 -21.51
CA GLY A 171 -2.67 10.63 -20.49
C GLY A 171 -4.09 10.07 -20.39
N ILE A 172 -4.25 8.84 -19.89
CA ILE A 172 -5.55 8.13 -19.85
C ILE A 172 -6.64 8.96 -19.16
N LEU A 173 -6.35 9.54 -17.99
CA LEU A 173 -7.29 10.39 -17.26
C LEU A 173 -7.66 11.66 -18.03
N GLN A 174 -6.72 12.25 -18.78
CA GLN A 174 -6.97 13.44 -19.60
C GLN A 174 -7.92 13.13 -20.77
N GLN A 175 -7.76 11.98 -21.42
CA GLN A 175 -8.67 11.52 -22.47
C GLN A 175 -10.09 11.29 -21.94
N LEU A 176 -10.21 10.59 -20.80
CA LEU A 176 -11.51 10.32 -20.15
C LEU A 176 -12.22 11.60 -19.69
N LYS A 177 -11.47 12.63 -19.27
CA LYS A 177 -12.05 13.93 -18.95
C LYS A 177 -12.52 14.66 -20.23
N ALA A 178 -11.74 14.58 -21.31
CA ALA A 178 -12.10 15.19 -22.59
C ALA A 178 -13.34 14.54 -23.23
N SER A 179 -13.55 13.23 -23.06
CA SER A 179 -14.78 12.53 -23.47
C SER A 179 -15.97 12.73 -22.52
N SER A 180 -15.77 13.40 -21.37
CA SER A 180 -16.77 13.54 -20.29
C SER A 180 -17.17 12.22 -19.61
N ASP A 181 -16.33 11.19 -19.70
CA ASP A 181 -16.48 9.93 -18.93
C ASP A 181 -16.10 10.12 -17.45
N ILE A 182 -15.22 11.07 -17.16
CA ILE A 182 -14.93 11.54 -15.80
C ILE A 182 -14.96 13.07 -15.74
N ASP A 183 -15.29 13.65 -14.58
CA ASP A 183 -15.28 15.11 -14.39
C ASP A 183 -13.91 15.65 -13.94
N ARG A 184 -12.97 14.77 -13.56
CA ARG A 184 -11.69 15.13 -12.96
C ARG A 184 -10.55 14.16 -13.28
N THR A 185 -9.35 14.64 -13.56
CA THR A 185 -8.14 13.81 -13.70
C THR A 185 -7.61 13.41 -12.33
N ALA A 186 -8.36 12.55 -11.66
CA ALA A 186 -8.07 12.00 -10.35
C ALA A 186 -8.39 10.50 -10.36
N PHE A 187 -7.84 9.76 -9.42
CA PHE A 187 -8.26 8.38 -9.15
C PHE A 187 -8.13 8.03 -7.67
N SER A 188 -8.72 6.92 -7.29
CA SER A 188 -8.49 6.31 -5.98
C SER A 188 -8.35 4.80 -6.08
N VAL A 189 -7.58 4.23 -5.16
CA VAL A 189 -7.29 2.81 -5.09
C VAL A 189 -7.28 2.33 -3.63
N GLN A 190 -7.84 1.14 -3.43
CA GLN A 190 -7.60 0.31 -2.26
C GLN A 190 -7.38 -1.12 -2.77
N MET A 191 -6.25 -1.73 -2.43
CA MET A 191 -5.79 -2.96 -3.08
C MET A 191 -6.62 -4.20 -2.71
N GLY A 192 -7.51 -4.09 -1.72
CA GLY A 192 -8.20 -5.21 -1.10
C GLY A 192 -7.21 -6.22 -0.53
N SER A 193 -7.64 -7.47 -0.37
CA SER A 193 -6.81 -8.60 0.03
C SER A 193 -7.45 -9.87 -0.47
N ALA A 194 -6.85 -10.51 -1.46
CA ALA A 194 -7.39 -11.74 -2.04
C ALA A 194 -7.40 -12.88 -1.00
N ALA A 195 -6.39 -12.92 -0.12
CA ALA A 195 -6.30 -13.90 0.97
C ALA A 195 -7.46 -13.83 1.98
N LEU A 196 -7.99 -12.63 2.23
CA LEU A 196 -9.12 -12.40 3.13
C LEU A 196 -10.47 -12.15 2.40
N GLY A 197 -10.50 -12.34 1.08
CA GLY A 197 -11.71 -12.10 0.27
C GLY A 197 -12.16 -10.63 0.19
N ILE A 198 -11.29 -9.67 0.51
CA ILE A 198 -11.59 -8.24 0.37
C ILE A 198 -11.37 -7.86 -1.10
N PRO A 199 -12.40 -7.55 -1.91
CA PRO A 199 -12.23 -7.20 -3.31
C PRO A 199 -11.46 -5.88 -3.43
N GLY A 200 -10.60 -5.74 -4.43
CA GLY A 200 -9.96 -4.45 -4.73
C GLY A 200 -10.96 -3.38 -5.14
N SER A 201 -10.52 -2.13 -5.19
CA SER A 201 -11.27 -1.03 -5.81
C SER A 201 -10.31 -0.05 -6.48
N LEU A 202 -10.66 0.34 -7.70
CA LEU A 202 -10.00 1.40 -8.45
C LEU A 202 -11.11 2.24 -9.09
N VAL A 203 -11.16 3.52 -8.75
CA VAL A 203 -12.15 4.47 -9.28
C VAL A 203 -11.42 5.60 -9.97
N LEU A 204 -11.71 5.82 -11.26
CA LEU A 204 -11.24 6.98 -12.02
C LEU A 204 -12.28 8.10 -11.90
N GLY A 205 -11.86 9.36 -11.77
CA GLY A 205 -12.74 10.52 -11.58
C GLY A 205 -13.35 10.68 -10.19
N GLY A 206 -13.13 9.71 -9.28
CA GLY A 206 -13.81 9.69 -7.99
C GLY A 206 -13.23 8.69 -7.00
N TYR A 207 -14.03 8.40 -5.98
CA TYR A 207 -13.67 7.49 -4.91
C TYR A 207 -14.84 6.69 -4.36
N GLU A 208 -14.54 5.59 -3.68
CA GLU A 208 -15.52 4.75 -3.00
C GLU A 208 -15.49 5.06 -1.49
N GLN A 209 -16.48 5.81 -0.99
CA GLN A 209 -16.48 6.37 0.38
C GLN A 209 -16.26 5.32 1.47
N ASN A 210 -16.90 4.16 1.35
CA ASN A 210 -16.80 3.03 2.28
C ASN A 210 -15.42 2.37 2.33
N ARG A 211 -14.49 2.71 1.42
CA ARG A 211 -13.09 2.30 1.48
C ARG A 211 -12.25 3.17 2.42
N ALA A 212 -12.74 4.35 2.80
CA ALA A 212 -12.03 5.32 3.62
C ALA A 212 -12.74 5.50 4.97
N LEU A 213 -12.03 5.23 6.07
CA LEU A 213 -12.55 5.30 7.43
C LEU A 213 -11.84 6.38 8.26
N GLY A 214 -12.61 7.10 9.06
CA GLY A 214 -12.10 8.04 10.07
C GLY A 214 -11.43 9.28 9.48
N GLN A 215 -10.32 9.68 10.09
CA GLN A 215 -9.52 10.84 9.69
C GLN A 215 -8.88 10.61 8.31
N VAL A 216 -8.96 11.64 7.47
CA VAL A 216 -8.26 11.72 6.18
C VAL A 216 -6.98 12.54 6.38
N GLY A 217 -5.83 11.96 6.08
CA GLY A 217 -4.59 12.73 5.91
C GLY A 217 -4.56 13.35 4.52
N THR A 218 -4.19 14.63 4.44
CA THR A 218 -4.10 15.38 3.18
C THR A 218 -2.64 15.75 2.92
N PHE A 219 -2.13 15.39 1.75
CA PHE A 219 -0.73 15.51 1.36
C PHE A 219 -0.62 16.25 0.03
N ALA A 220 0.39 17.11 -0.14
CA ALA A 220 0.70 17.69 -1.44
C ALA A 220 1.36 16.66 -2.36
N LEU A 221 1.06 16.71 -3.66
CA LEU A 221 1.88 16.04 -4.67
C LEU A 221 3.18 16.82 -4.86
N GLN A 222 4.30 16.09 -4.95
CA GLN A 222 5.62 16.60 -5.30
C GLN A 222 5.99 16.01 -6.66
N ASP A 223 6.08 16.85 -7.71
CA ASP A 223 6.29 16.41 -9.10
C ASP A 223 5.35 15.25 -9.51
N SER A 224 4.06 15.40 -9.23
CA SER A 224 3.01 14.37 -9.44
C SER A 224 3.18 13.06 -8.66
N THR A 225 4.11 13.01 -7.69
CA THR A 225 4.32 11.87 -6.80
C THR A 225 3.61 12.08 -5.45
N PRO A 226 2.82 11.11 -4.96
CA PRO A 226 2.22 11.15 -3.63
C PRO A 226 3.30 10.95 -2.56
N MET A 227 3.76 12.02 -1.92
CA MET A 227 4.75 11.93 -0.84
C MET A 227 4.08 12.07 0.53
N MET A 228 4.46 11.20 1.46
CA MET A 228 3.91 11.15 2.82
C MET A 228 5.03 11.13 3.86
N PHE A 229 4.75 11.58 5.08
CA PHE A 229 5.74 11.72 6.15
C PHE A 229 5.51 10.68 7.25
N LEU A 230 6.21 9.55 7.17
CA LEU A 230 6.16 8.50 8.19
C LEU A 230 6.92 8.95 9.44
N ARG A 231 6.28 8.90 10.62
CA ARG A 231 6.80 9.37 11.91
C ARG A 231 7.15 8.26 12.88
N ASP A 232 6.44 7.15 12.81
CA ASP A 232 6.58 6.00 13.71
C ASP A 232 5.88 4.78 13.09
N ILE A 233 6.32 3.59 13.48
CA ILE A 233 5.60 2.34 13.28
C ILE A 233 5.49 1.67 14.64
N ILE A 234 4.27 1.62 15.17
CA ILE A 234 3.97 1.03 16.47
C ILE A 234 3.38 -0.38 16.32
N PHE A 235 3.55 -1.23 17.33
CA PHE A 235 2.79 -2.47 17.49
C PHE A 235 1.81 -2.36 18.66
N ASP A 236 0.53 -2.64 18.42
CA ASP A 236 -0.51 -2.73 19.45
C ASP A 236 -1.65 -3.69 19.03
N PHE A 237 -2.61 -3.90 19.92
CA PHE A 237 -3.81 -4.71 19.70
C PHE A 237 -5.06 -3.83 19.66
N GLN A 238 -5.96 -4.08 18.72
CA GLN A 238 -7.20 -3.32 18.57
C GLN A 238 -8.23 -3.68 19.65
N ILE A 239 -8.20 -4.91 20.16
CA ILE A 239 -8.94 -5.37 21.33
C ILE A 239 -7.92 -5.88 22.34
N ARG A 240 -7.80 -5.18 23.48
CA ARG A 240 -6.84 -5.51 24.56
C ARG A 240 -7.32 -6.68 25.42
N ASN A 241 -7.36 -7.87 24.84
CA ASN A 241 -7.28 -9.12 25.58
C ASN A 241 -5.81 -9.59 25.55
N GLN A 242 -5.28 -10.02 26.70
CA GLN A 242 -3.88 -10.42 26.83
C GLN A 242 -3.56 -11.57 25.87
N SER A 243 -2.73 -11.30 24.86
CA SER A 243 -2.17 -12.38 24.04
C SER A 243 -1.26 -13.25 24.89
N LEU A 244 -1.35 -14.57 24.70
CA LEU A 244 -0.44 -15.54 25.31
C LEU A 244 0.94 -15.57 24.61
N TYR A 245 1.09 -14.89 23.48
CA TYR A 245 2.39 -14.76 22.80
C TYR A 245 3.26 -13.73 23.55
N PRO A 246 4.55 -14.01 23.82
CA PRO A 246 5.44 -13.14 24.62
C PRO A 246 5.88 -11.86 23.91
N ILE A 247 4.95 -10.98 23.54
CA ILE A 247 5.22 -9.71 22.84
C ILE A 247 4.99 -8.53 23.77
N LYS A 248 5.91 -7.56 23.74
CA LYS A 248 5.69 -6.22 24.30
C LYS A 248 4.70 -5.48 23.40
N SER A 249 3.52 -5.11 23.90
CA SER A 249 2.59 -4.21 23.20
C SER A 249 2.94 -2.74 23.43
N ASN A 250 2.42 -1.86 22.57
CA ASN A 250 2.70 -0.42 22.56
C ASN A 250 4.22 -0.13 22.41
N VAL A 251 4.86 -0.85 21.48
CA VAL A 251 6.27 -0.68 21.12
C VAL A 251 6.38 0.15 19.85
N SER A 252 7.18 1.20 19.88
CA SER A 252 7.66 1.91 18.68
C SER A 252 8.86 1.17 18.12
N PHE A 253 8.88 0.95 16.80
CA PHE A 253 10.06 0.48 16.05
C PHE A 253 10.77 1.61 15.33
N TRP A 254 10.45 2.88 15.63
CA TRP A 254 11.03 4.01 14.92
C TRP A 254 12.55 4.09 15.09
N THR A 255 13.24 4.09 13.95
CA THR A 255 14.62 4.55 13.82
C THR A 255 14.61 5.82 12.99
N ASN A 256 15.51 6.76 13.30
CA ASN A 256 15.64 7.96 12.47
C ASN A 256 16.09 7.57 11.04
N PRO A 257 15.63 8.29 10.01
CA PRO A 257 16.11 8.08 8.65
C PRO A 257 17.62 8.30 8.56
N THR A 258 18.24 7.79 7.50
CA THR A 258 19.64 8.12 7.14
C THR A 258 19.81 9.63 6.94
N ASP A 259 21.05 10.14 6.99
CA ASP A 259 21.33 11.57 6.79
C ASP A 259 20.73 12.12 5.49
N LEU A 260 20.82 11.34 4.40
CA LEU A 260 20.19 11.64 3.13
C LEU A 260 18.65 11.70 3.24
N GLY A 261 18.03 10.78 3.99
CA GLY A 261 16.59 10.79 4.24
C GLY A 261 16.12 11.96 5.10
N MET A 262 16.91 12.37 6.09
CA MET A 262 16.64 13.58 6.89
C MET A 262 16.80 14.85 6.04
N GLN A 263 17.82 14.91 5.18
CA GLN A 263 18.02 16.01 4.23
C GLN A 263 16.86 16.09 3.23
N TYR A 264 16.45 14.96 2.65
CA TYR A 264 15.36 14.90 1.68
C TYR A 264 14.01 15.26 2.30
N THR A 265 13.72 14.75 3.51
CA THR A 265 12.54 15.17 4.30
C THR A 265 12.50 16.68 4.49
N LYS A 266 13.62 17.31 4.85
CA LYS A 266 13.71 18.76 4.99
C LYS A 266 13.49 19.49 3.66
N TYR A 267 14.03 18.96 2.56
CA TYR A 267 13.87 19.54 1.21
C TYR A 267 12.41 19.59 0.77
N VAL A 268 11.64 18.50 0.95
CA VAL A 268 10.21 18.44 0.58
C VAL A 268 9.25 19.04 1.64
N GLY A 269 9.78 19.72 2.65
CA GLY A 269 8.98 20.38 3.70
C GLY A 269 8.34 19.45 4.74
N GLY A 270 8.85 18.22 4.89
CA GLY A 270 8.35 17.23 5.84
C GLY A 270 8.68 17.53 7.31
N ALA A 271 7.98 16.86 8.21
CA ALA A 271 8.14 17.04 9.66
C ALA A 271 9.53 16.59 10.15
N ALA A 272 10.14 17.35 11.07
CA ALA A 272 11.46 17.02 11.60
C ALA A 272 11.47 15.64 12.30
N GLY A 273 12.31 14.72 11.79
CA GLY A 273 12.35 13.32 12.23
C GLY A 273 11.26 12.43 11.64
N SER A 274 10.70 12.75 10.47
CA SER A 274 9.96 11.79 9.63
C SER A 274 10.84 11.22 8.51
N ALA A 275 10.43 10.10 7.92
CA ALA A 275 10.91 9.63 6.63
C ALA A 275 9.89 9.98 5.52
N VAL A 276 10.37 10.37 4.34
CA VAL A 276 9.49 10.47 3.16
C VAL A 276 9.18 9.06 2.66
N VAL A 277 7.91 8.77 2.45
CA VAL A 277 7.42 7.50 1.88
C VAL A 277 6.44 7.75 0.74
N VAL A 278 6.53 6.97 -0.34
CA VAL A 278 5.63 7.01 -1.50
C VAL A 278 4.73 5.78 -1.48
N PRO A 279 3.39 5.88 -1.42
CA PRO A 279 2.51 4.74 -1.60
C PRO A 279 2.48 4.34 -3.08
N ASN A 280 2.77 3.08 -3.42
CA ASN A 280 2.82 2.63 -4.81
C ASN A 280 2.16 1.24 -5.01
N PRO A 281 1.01 1.15 -5.72
CA PRO A 281 0.36 -0.13 -6.07
C PRO A 281 1.21 -1.07 -6.93
N VAL A 282 2.19 -0.56 -7.68
CA VAL A 282 3.08 -1.37 -8.55
C VAL A 282 4.04 -2.23 -7.72
N SER A 283 4.42 -1.81 -6.52
CA SER A 283 5.39 -2.51 -5.68
C SER A 283 4.72 -3.45 -4.67
N PRO A 284 5.24 -4.68 -4.42
CA PRO A 284 4.60 -5.64 -3.51
C PRO A 284 4.75 -5.28 -2.02
N TYR A 285 5.96 -4.90 -1.60
CA TYR A 285 6.36 -4.88 -0.19
C TYR A 285 6.24 -3.50 0.48
N ILE A 286 6.41 -3.49 1.80
CA ILE A 286 6.63 -2.30 2.61
C ILE A 286 8.15 -2.08 2.67
N TYR A 287 8.64 -1.02 2.04
CA TYR A 287 10.06 -0.68 1.99
C TYR A 287 10.34 0.41 3.02
N LEU A 288 11.29 0.18 3.92
CA LEU A 288 11.52 1.06 5.09
C LEU A 288 13.01 1.40 5.30
N PRO A 289 13.31 2.47 6.05
CA PRO A 289 14.64 2.74 6.57
C PRO A 289 15.26 1.54 7.29
N PRO A 290 16.59 1.37 7.24
CA PRO A 290 17.26 0.29 7.93
C PRO A 290 17.00 0.25 9.44
N GLY A 291 16.84 -0.96 9.97
CA GLY A 291 16.59 -1.23 11.39
C GLY A 291 15.11 -1.43 11.74
N ILE A 292 14.16 -0.89 10.95
CA ILE A 292 12.74 -0.97 11.29
C ILE A 292 12.16 -2.37 11.01
N CYS A 293 12.37 -2.91 9.80
CA CYS A 293 11.90 -4.27 9.48
C CYS A 293 12.58 -5.32 10.37
N GLU A 294 13.86 -5.10 10.70
CA GLU A 294 14.67 -5.94 11.57
C GLU A 294 14.14 -5.94 13.01
N ALA A 295 13.85 -4.77 13.59
CA ALA A 295 13.31 -4.66 14.95
C ALA A 295 11.90 -5.28 15.07
N ILE A 296 11.06 -5.13 14.04
CA ILE A 296 9.77 -5.81 13.94
C ILE A 296 9.99 -7.34 13.90
N ALA A 297 10.92 -7.82 13.07
CA ALA A 297 11.22 -9.24 12.93
C ALA A 297 11.76 -9.87 14.22
N GLU A 298 12.67 -9.19 14.92
CA GLU A 298 13.21 -9.65 16.20
C GLU A 298 12.12 -9.76 17.28
N ASN A 299 11.29 -8.71 17.41
CA ASN A 299 10.20 -8.65 18.39
C ASN A 299 9.05 -9.66 18.11
N LEU A 300 8.91 -10.12 16.87
CA LEU A 300 7.92 -11.11 16.45
C LEU A 300 8.54 -12.49 16.14
N HIS A 301 9.82 -12.68 16.48
CA HIS A 301 10.59 -13.91 16.29
C HIS A 301 10.55 -14.47 14.86
N MET A 302 10.61 -13.61 13.85
CA MET A 302 10.65 -13.98 12.44
C MET A 302 12.08 -14.24 11.95
N THR A 303 12.25 -15.24 11.08
CA THR A 303 13.55 -15.65 10.55
C THR A 303 13.84 -14.99 9.19
N TYR A 304 14.96 -14.27 9.05
CA TYR A 304 15.35 -13.64 7.78
C TYR A 304 15.84 -14.68 6.74
N HIS A 305 15.28 -14.62 5.53
CA HIS A 305 15.58 -15.53 4.44
C HIS A 305 16.43 -14.85 3.36
N ASN A 306 17.75 -15.10 3.42
CA ASN A 306 18.77 -14.48 2.59
C ASN A 306 18.50 -14.50 1.06
N LYS A 307 17.84 -15.54 0.52
CA LYS A 307 17.64 -15.65 -0.95
C LYS A 307 16.58 -14.68 -1.50
N SER A 308 15.54 -14.38 -0.72
CA SER A 308 14.47 -13.45 -1.12
C SER A 308 14.64 -12.05 -0.52
N GLY A 309 15.42 -11.93 0.56
CA GLY A 309 15.58 -10.69 1.32
C GLY A 309 14.31 -10.31 2.08
N LEU A 310 13.61 -11.30 2.63
CA LEU A 310 12.32 -11.16 3.33
C LEU A 310 12.34 -11.98 4.63
N TYR A 311 11.41 -11.72 5.52
CA TYR A 311 11.29 -12.38 6.82
C TYR A 311 10.18 -13.44 6.76
N LEU A 312 10.49 -14.67 7.18
CA LEU A 312 9.54 -15.78 7.25
C LEU A 312 8.95 -15.87 8.65
N TRP A 313 7.66 -16.17 8.75
CA TRP A 313 7.03 -16.49 10.01
C TRP A 313 7.43 -17.90 10.46
N GLU A 314 7.56 -18.09 11.77
CA GLU A 314 7.66 -19.44 12.32
C GLU A 314 6.37 -20.23 12.08
N THR A 315 6.52 -21.53 11.85
CA THR A 315 5.39 -22.41 11.48
C THR A 315 4.58 -22.91 12.69
N ASP A 316 4.96 -22.50 13.90
CA ASP A 316 4.31 -22.95 15.12
C ASP A 316 2.89 -22.40 15.33
N LEU A 317 2.15 -23.05 16.24
CA LEU A 317 0.77 -22.68 16.55
C LEU A 317 0.67 -21.28 17.19
N SER A 318 1.69 -20.82 17.91
CA SER A 318 1.70 -19.52 18.58
C SER A 318 1.74 -18.39 17.55
N ALA A 319 2.63 -18.51 16.54
CA ALA A 319 2.73 -17.53 15.45
C ALA A 319 1.45 -17.48 14.62
N GLN A 320 0.87 -18.65 14.30
CA GLN A 320 -0.42 -18.75 13.61
C GLN A 320 -1.56 -18.12 14.43
N LEU A 321 -1.62 -18.34 15.75
CA LEU A 321 -2.61 -17.72 16.62
C LEU A 321 -2.40 -16.21 16.72
N PHE A 322 -1.15 -15.74 16.83
CA PHE A 322 -0.82 -14.30 16.88
C PHE A 322 -1.29 -13.56 15.63
N VAL A 323 -0.96 -14.05 14.44
CA VAL A 323 -1.40 -13.44 13.17
C VAL A 323 -2.92 -13.29 13.10
N ASN A 324 -3.66 -14.27 13.65
CA ASN A 324 -5.12 -14.28 13.63
C ASN A 324 -5.78 -13.43 14.72
N GLN A 325 -5.02 -12.88 15.67
CA GLN A 325 -5.56 -11.94 16.68
C GLN A 325 -5.82 -10.55 16.10
N SER A 326 -6.43 -9.67 16.91
CA SER A 326 -6.63 -8.24 16.60
C SER A 326 -5.35 -7.38 16.64
N ALA A 327 -4.19 -8.01 16.44
CA ALA A 327 -2.88 -7.39 16.43
C ALA A 327 -2.65 -6.61 15.12
N TYR A 328 -1.97 -5.45 15.20
CA TYR A 328 -1.66 -4.63 14.02
C TYR A 328 -0.31 -3.89 14.15
N LEU A 329 0.25 -3.51 13.00
CA LEU A 329 1.24 -2.44 12.90
C LEU A 329 0.52 -1.11 12.62
N GLY A 330 0.74 -0.11 13.46
CA GLY A 330 0.20 1.24 13.32
C GLY A 330 1.24 2.15 12.68
N PHE A 331 1.05 2.51 11.42
CA PHE A 331 1.90 3.46 10.69
C PHE A 331 1.41 4.87 10.99
N ILE A 332 2.22 5.66 11.70
CA ILE A 332 1.87 7.04 12.05
C ILE A 332 2.39 7.96 10.95
N LEU A 333 1.49 8.62 10.23
CA LEU A 333 1.80 9.56 9.17
C LEU A 333 1.49 10.99 9.65
N ALA A 334 2.38 11.94 9.42
CA ALA A 334 2.09 13.37 9.58
C ALA A 334 1.62 13.93 8.24
N ASP A 335 0.45 14.58 8.20
CA ASP A 335 -0.09 15.21 6.99
C ASP A 335 0.54 16.60 6.72
N SER A 336 0.09 17.30 5.67
CA SER A 336 0.56 18.64 5.32
C SER A 336 0.30 19.72 6.38
N SER A 337 -0.54 19.45 7.39
CA SER A 337 -0.75 20.32 8.56
C SER A 337 0.10 19.93 9.77
N ALA A 338 1.01 18.95 9.60
CA ALA A 338 1.71 18.24 10.67
C ALA A 338 0.79 17.53 11.68
N THR A 339 -0.47 17.26 11.30
CA THR A 339 -1.38 16.46 12.12
C THR A 339 -1.08 14.99 11.90
N ASN A 340 -0.87 14.25 12.99
CA ASN A 340 -0.68 12.81 12.92
C ASN A 340 -2.02 12.10 12.61
N MET A 341 -1.94 11.08 11.76
CA MET A 341 -2.95 10.04 11.57
C MET A 341 -2.30 8.66 11.75
N THR A 342 -3.09 7.61 11.99
CA THR A 342 -2.58 6.24 12.10
C THR A 342 -3.30 5.30 11.15
N ILE A 343 -2.56 4.66 10.25
CA ILE A 343 -3.06 3.53 9.45
C ILE A 343 -2.70 2.24 10.18
N LYS A 344 -3.72 1.49 10.59
CA LYS A 344 -3.60 0.20 11.24
C LYS A 344 -3.62 -0.90 10.19
N VAL A 345 -2.55 -1.69 10.15
CA VAL A 345 -2.35 -2.81 9.24
C VAL A 345 -2.38 -4.11 10.06
N PRO A 346 -3.51 -4.84 10.13
CA PRO A 346 -3.60 -6.08 10.87
C PRO A 346 -2.66 -7.16 10.32
N PHE A 347 -2.11 -8.00 11.21
CA PHE A 347 -1.14 -9.03 10.79
C PHE A 347 -1.71 -10.06 9.81
N GLN A 348 -3.02 -10.25 9.77
CA GLN A 348 -3.70 -11.07 8.75
C GLN A 348 -3.45 -10.60 7.31
N LEU A 349 -3.17 -9.31 7.09
CA LEU A 349 -2.78 -8.77 5.78
C LEU A 349 -1.27 -8.89 5.53
N LEU A 350 -0.49 -9.06 6.59
CA LEU A 350 0.97 -9.11 6.60
C LEU A 350 1.51 -10.55 6.72
N ASN A 351 0.63 -11.54 6.69
CA ASN A 351 0.96 -12.97 6.62
C ASN A 351 0.65 -13.49 5.22
N LEU A 352 1.45 -13.03 4.25
CA LEU A 352 1.33 -13.41 2.85
C LEU A 352 2.08 -14.72 2.59
N THR A 353 2.00 -15.28 1.38
CA THR A 353 2.63 -16.56 1.04
C THR A 353 3.67 -16.38 -0.06
N LEU A 354 4.91 -16.77 0.22
CA LEU A 354 5.92 -16.96 -0.81
C LEU A 354 5.73 -18.32 -1.47
N GLU A 355 5.89 -18.36 -2.78
CA GLU A 355 5.87 -19.55 -3.62
C GLU A 355 7.16 -19.63 -4.47
N PRO A 356 7.49 -20.79 -5.05
CA PRO A 356 8.60 -20.89 -6.01
C PRO A 356 8.44 -19.89 -7.17
N PRO A 357 9.52 -19.23 -7.63
CA PRO A 357 10.93 -19.49 -7.28
C PRO A 357 11.48 -18.71 -6.07
N LEU A 358 10.69 -17.85 -5.41
CA LEU A 358 11.18 -17.02 -4.28
C LEU A 358 11.62 -17.86 -3.07
N VAL A 359 11.01 -19.04 -2.91
CA VAL A 359 11.27 -20.05 -1.88
C VAL A 359 11.17 -21.46 -2.49
N GLU A 360 11.82 -22.46 -1.88
CA GLU A 360 11.80 -23.84 -2.37
C GLU A 360 10.46 -24.55 -2.12
N GLN A 361 9.76 -24.18 -1.06
CA GLN A 361 8.43 -24.65 -0.70
C GLN A 361 7.60 -23.48 -0.21
N LYS A 362 6.26 -23.57 -0.28
CA LYS A 362 5.39 -22.46 0.14
C LYS A 362 5.64 -22.12 1.60
N ALA A 363 5.92 -20.84 1.88
CA ALA A 363 6.25 -20.34 3.21
C ALA A 363 5.45 -19.06 3.48
N SER A 364 4.93 -18.89 4.70
CA SER A 364 4.31 -17.62 5.05
C SER A 364 5.39 -16.60 5.45
N TYR A 365 5.17 -15.34 5.06
CA TYR A 365 6.19 -14.30 5.20
C TYR A 365 5.59 -12.94 5.57
N PHE A 366 6.44 -12.07 6.12
CA PHE A 366 6.18 -10.67 6.40
C PHE A 366 6.72 -9.80 5.26
N PRO A 367 5.87 -9.04 4.54
CA PRO A 367 6.24 -8.28 3.35
C PRO A 367 6.93 -6.94 3.68
N CYS A 368 8.04 -7.00 4.40
CA CYS A 368 8.87 -5.84 4.76
C CYS A 368 10.28 -5.99 4.17
N LYS A 369 10.80 -4.93 3.54
CA LYS A 369 12.19 -4.85 3.07
C LYS A 369 12.88 -3.62 3.64
N SER A 370 13.97 -3.87 4.35
CA SER A 370 14.94 -2.85 4.76
C SER A 370 15.73 -2.40 3.51
N ILE A 371 15.70 -1.10 3.19
CA ILE A 371 16.43 -0.54 2.04
C ILE A 371 17.21 0.70 2.47
N ASN A 372 18.52 0.71 2.16
CA ASN A 372 19.33 1.93 2.20
C ASN A 372 19.11 2.72 0.91
N SER A 373 18.15 3.66 0.93
CA SER A 373 17.72 4.37 -0.28
C SER A 373 18.72 5.44 -0.72
N SER A 374 19.22 5.31 -1.95
CA SER A 374 20.06 6.32 -2.62
C SER A 374 19.33 7.63 -2.96
N TYR A 375 18.02 7.72 -2.68
CA TYR A 375 17.17 8.88 -3.00
C TYR A 375 16.65 9.62 -1.76
N GLY A 376 16.89 9.10 -0.56
CA GLY A 376 16.38 9.72 0.69
C GLY A 376 14.88 9.53 0.95
N PHE A 377 14.18 8.73 0.15
CA PHE A 377 12.79 8.33 0.39
C PHE A 377 12.59 6.83 0.26
N TRP A 378 11.46 6.34 0.78
CA TRP A 378 11.06 4.93 0.84
C TRP A 378 9.67 4.72 0.24
N GLN A 379 9.10 3.51 0.33
CA GLN A 379 7.89 3.16 -0.43
C GLN A 379 6.94 2.22 0.31
N LEU A 380 5.65 2.53 0.30
CA LEU A 380 4.60 1.70 0.91
C LEU A 380 3.81 0.99 -0.21
N GLY A 381 4.19 -0.26 -0.50
CA GLY A 381 3.60 -1.05 -1.58
C GLY A 381 2.22 -1.63 -1.28
N ARG A 382 1.78 -2.57 -2.14
CA ARG A 382 0.50 -3.28 -2.03
C ARG A 382 0.23 -3.82 -0.64
N ALA A 383 1.22 -4.42 0.02
CA ALA A 383 1.09 -4.95 1.38
C ALA A 383 0.47 -3.95 2.37
N PHE A 384 0.90 -2.69 2.33
CA PHE A 384 0.32 -1.58 3.11
C PHE A 384 -1.03 -1.13 2.55
N LEU A 385 -1.14 -0.98 1.23
CA LEU A 385 -2.36 -0.53 0.53
C LEU A 385 -3.53 -1.54 0.56
N GLN A 386 -3.36 -2.73 1.14
CA GLN A 386 -4.47 -3.58 1.57
C GLN A 386 -5.25 -2.94 2.74
N ALA A 387 -4.55 -2.26 3.64
CA ALA A 387 -5.09 -1.63 4.85
C ALA A 387 -5.29 -0.12 4.73
N ALA A 388 -4.91 0.48 3.60
CA ALA A 388 -4.93 1.91 3.39
C ALA A 388 -5.67 2.26 2.09
N PHE A 389 -6.52 3.29 2.15
CA PHE A 389 -7.15 3.90 0.99
C PHE A 389 -6.28 5.05 0.50
N LEU A 390 -5.97 5.07 -0.79
CA LEU A 390 -5.22 6.13 -1.46
C LEU A 390 -6.12 6.83 -2.49
N ALA A 391 -6.13 8.16 -2.53
CA ALA A 391 -6.63 8.92 -3.66
C ALA A 391 -5.62 9.96 -4.12
N VAL A 392 -5.49 10.13 -5.44
CA VAL A 392 -4.59 11.08 -6.07
C VAL A 392 -5.40 11.98 -7.00
N ASP A 393 -5.34 13.28 -6.75
CA ASP A 393 -6.06 14.32 -7.47
C ASP A 393 -5.06 15.30 -8.09
N TYR A 394 -4.71 15.04 -9.35
CA TYR A 394 -3.74 15.84 -10.09
C TYR A 394 -4.26 17.25 -10.42
N GLU A 395 -5.57 17.50 -10.37
CA GLU A 395 -6.12 18.85 -10.61
C GLU A 395 -5.99 19.78 -9.40
N SER A 396 -6.15 19.25 -8.19
CA SER A 396 -5.90 20.02 -6.95
C SER A 396 -4.47 19.89 -6.42
N ASN A 397 -3.61 19.10 -7.08
CA ASN A 397 -2.26 18.78 -6.60
C ASN A 397 -2.24 18.12 -5.21
N VAL A 398 -3.23 17.27 -4.91
CA VAL A 398 -3.48 16.70 -3.58
C VAL A 398 -3.57 15.17 -3.62
N THR A 399 -3.03 14.55 -2.58
CA THR A 399 -3.22 13.14 -2.24
C THR A 399 -3.98 13.01 -0.93
N TYR A 400 -4.93 12.08 -0.87
CA TYR A 400 -5.65 11.72 0.34
C TYR A 400 -5.29 10.29 0.78
N MET A 401 -5.13 10.08 2.09
CA MET A 401 -4.88 8.78 2.71
C MET A 401 -5.87 8.57 3.85
N ALA A 402 -6.43 7.36 3.98
CA ALA A 402 -7.36 7.00 5.04
C ALA A 402 -7.27 5.51 5.40
N GLN A 403 -7.76 5.13 6.59
CA GLN A 403 -7.83 3.73 7.02
C GLN A 403 -8.79 2.94 6.11
N ALA A 404 -8.38 1.77 5.61
CA ALA A 404 -9.27 0.87 4.88
C ALA A 404 -10.09 -0.03 5.82
N PRO A 405 -11.30 -0.48 5.40
CA PRO A 405 -12.13 -1.41 6.15
C PRO A 405 -11.63 -2.86 6.10
N GLY A 406 -12.15 -3.68 7.01
CA GLY A 406 -11.97 -5.14 7.00
C GLY A 406 -12.95 -5.89 6.08
N PRO A 407 -12.92 -7.24 6.10
CA PRO A 407 -13.67 -8.09 5.15
C PRO A 407 -15.20 -7.97 5.16
N ARG A 408 -15.82 -7.56 6.27
CA ARG A 408 -17.29 -7.44 6.40
C ARG A 408 -17.81 -6.06 5.97
N MET A 409 -17.23 -5.49 4.92
CA MET A 409 -17.69 -4.22 4.34
C MET A 409 -18.77 -4.50 3.28
N GLU A 410 -19.99 -4.01 3.52
CA GLU A 410 -21.20 -4.50 2.84
C GLU A 410 -21.72 -3.62 1.68
N GLN A 411 -21.28 -2.36 1.57
CA GLN A 411 -21.83 -1.37 0.63
C GLN A 411 -20.72 -0.75 -0.20
N SER A 412 -20.96 -0.56 -1.50
CA SER A 412 -20.11 0.25 -2.40
C SER A 412 -20.84 1.55 -2.73
N ILE A 413 -20.27 2.68 -2.32
CA ILE A 413 -20.80 4.03 -2.50
C ILE A 413 -19.75 4.87 -3.22
N VAL A 414 -19.84 4.91 -4.54
CA VAL A 414 -18.99 5.77 -5.37
C VAL A 414 -19.43 7.24 -5.24
N LYS A 415 -18.45 8.12 -5.14
CA LYS A 415 -18.55 9.58 -4.98
C LYS A 415 -17.60 10.25 -5.97
N LYS A 416 -17.96 11.47 -6.38
CA LYS A 416 -17.08 12.37 -7.11
C LYS A 416 -16.20 13.18 -6.18
N PHE A 417 -15.09 13.69 -6.69
CA PHE A 417 -14.39 14.79 -6.02
C PHE A 417 -15.15 16.11 -6.28
N ASP A 418 -15.41 16.88 -5.22
CA ASP A 418 -16.12 18.17 -5.31
C ASP A 418 -15.24 19.39 -4.97
N GLY A 419 -13.93 19.16 -4.76
CA GLY A 419 -12.97 20.17 -4.32
C GLY A 419 -12.85 20.32 -2.80
N SER A 420 -13.64 19.57 -2.02
CA SER A 420 -13.42 19.38 -0.59
C SER A 420 -12.64 18.09 -0.29
N ALA A 421 -12.24 17.90 0.96
CA ALA A 421 -11.64 16.64 1.40
C ALA A 421 -12.66 15.48 1.29
N ILE A 422 -12.19 14.30 0.92
CA ILE A 422 -13.06 13.14 0.70
C ILE A 422 -13.92 12.81 1.93
N SER A 423 -15.18 12.44 1.71
CA SER A 423 -16.02 11.88 2.77
C SER A 423 -15.56 10.49 3.17
N THR A 424 -15.61 10.19 4.47
CA THR A 424 -15.28 8.88 5.05
C THR A 424 -16.44 8.30 5.85
N ASN A 425 -16.37 7.00 6.15
CA ASN A 425 -17.21 6.37 7.16
C ASN A 425 -16.57 6.53 8.56
N PRO A 426 -17.32 6.40 9.67
CA PRO A 426 -16.80 6.58 11.03
C PRO A 426 -15.59 5.67 11.35
N ALA A 427 -14.65 6.15 12.16
CA ALA A 427 -13.43 5.40 12.51
C ALA A 427 -13.75 4.09 13.25
N GLU A 428 -14.84 4.09 14.02
CA GLU A 428 -15.34 2.97 14.81
C GLU A 428 -15.75 1.78 13.91
N SER A 429 -16.11 2.03 12.64
CA SER A 429 -16.47 0.95 11.72
C SER A 429 -15.28 0.11 11.27
N PHE A 430 -14.05 0.48 11.64
CA PHE A 430 -12.89 -0.41 11.48
C PHE A 430 -13.13 -1.72 12.23
N VAL A 431 -13.41 -1.67 13.54
CA VAL A 431 -13.67 -2.89 14.34
C VAL A 431 -14.88 -3.66 13.80
N THR A 432 -15.94 -2.96 13.41
CA THR A 432 -17.18 -3.58 12.91
C THR A 432 -17.09 -4.09 11.46
N THR A 433 -16.00 -3.83 10.72
CA THR A 433 -15.74 -4.45 9.41
C THR A 433 -14.74 -5.60 9.51
N TRP A 434 -13.98 -5.72 10.59
CA TRP A 434 -13.14 -6.89 10.87
C TRP A 434 -13.93 -8.05 11.52
N GLY A 435 -14.56 -7.86 12.69
CA GLY A 435 -15.32 -8.89 13.44
C GLY A 435 -14.76 -10.31 13.37
N ASP A 436 -15.52 -11.26 12.82
CA ASP A 436 -15.19 -12.69 12.62
C ASP A 436 -13.76 -12.97 12.14
N ALA A 437 -13.14 -12.06 11.39
CA ALA A 437 -11.74 -12.16 11.02
C ALA A 437 -10.83 -12.24 12.27
N TRP A 438 -11.08 -11.41 13.29
CA TRP A 438 -10.42 -11.44 14.60
C TRP A 438 -11.11 -12.35 15.62
N ASP A 439 -12.44 -12.55 15.54
CA ASP A 439 -13.16 -13.36 16.54
C ASP A 439 -12.86 -14.87 16.43
N LYS A 440 -12.27 -15.32 15.31
CA LYS A 440 -11.66 -16.66 15.17
C LYS A 440 -10.46 -16.91 16.11
N GLY A 441 -10.01 -15.91 16.87
CA GLY A 441 -8.88 -15.98 17.81
C GLY A 441 -9.23 -16.23 19.29
N GLN A 442 -10.48 -16.56 19.64
CA GLN A 442 -10.92 -16.90 21.01
C GLN A 442 -11.29 -18.39 21.11
N VAL A 443 -10.94 -19.19 22.13
CA VAL A 443 -10.17 -19.00 23.39
C VAL A 443 -9.36 -20.28 23.62
N LEU A 444 -8.07 -20.20 23.98
CA LEU A 444 -7.44 -21.33 24.69
C LEU A 444 -7.94 -21.32 26.13
N GLN A 445 -8.93 -22.16 26.42
CA GLN A 445 -9.31 -22.45 27.79
C GLN A 445 -8.09 -22.99 28.54
N SER A 446 -7.99 -22.61 29.82
CA SER A 446 -6.93 -22.97 30.76
C SER A 446 -6.26 -24.31 30.48
N PHE A 447 -4.98 -24.28 30.09
CA PHE A 447 -4.09 -25.40 30.37
C PHE A 447 -3.88 -25.45 31.88
N ASP A 448 -4.72 -26.23 32.54
CA ASP A 448 -4.58 -26.56 33.95
C ASP A 448 -3.19 -27.18 34.19
N THR A 449 -2.49 -26.68 35.20
CA THR A 449 -1.15 -27.16 35.57
C THR A 449 -1.27 -28.49 36.31
N GLY A 450 -1.62 -29.53 35.57
CA GLY A 450 -1.70 -30.91 36.03
C GLY A 450 -0.32 -31.49 36.30
N ASP A 451 0.27 -31.12 37.43
CA ASP A 451 1.50 -31.73 37.92
C ASP A 451 1.30 -33.22 38.26
N LYS A 452 2.37 -34.01 38.24
CA LYS A 452 2.30 -35.48 38.20
C LYS A 452 1.89 -36.08 39.57
N GLY A 453 0.82 -36.89 39.63
CA GLY A 453 0.54 -37.66 40.86
C GLY A 453 -0.67 -38.61 40.88
N LEU A 454 -0.47 -39.86 40.45
CA LEU A 454 -1.04 -41.12 41.01
C LEU A 454 -2.57 -41.27 41.30
N ALA A 455 -3.17 -42.13 40.48
CA ALA A 455 -3.99 -43.32 40.84
C ALA A 455 -5.37 -43.21 41.55
N ALA A 456 -6.39 -43.69 40.81
CA ALA A 456 -7.52 -44.53 41.24
C ALA A 456 -8.53 -44.01 42.29
N GLY A 457 -9.77 -43.74 41.84
CA GLY A 457 -10.95 -43.73 42.71
C GLY A 457 -12.17 -42.97 42.17
N GLU A 458 -13.32 -43.64 42.19
CA GLU A 458 -14.68 -43.09 42.30
C GLU A 458 -15.22 -42.01 41.34
N LYS A 459 -16.21 -42.44 40.55
CA LYS A 459 -17.27 -41.58 40.01
C LYS A 459 -18.27 -41.24 41.13
N ILE A 460 -18.49 -39.97 41.44
CA ILE A 460 -19.79 -39.46 41.91
C ILE A 460 -20.03 -38.10 41.25
N GLY A 461 -21.21 -37.86 40.69
CA GLY A 461 -21.61 -36.55 40.18
C GLY A 461 -22.61 -35.87 41.12
N ILE A 462 -22.95 -34.61 40.82
CA ILE A 462 -24.26 -33.99 41.11
C ILE A 462 -24.31 -32.65 40.36
N ALA A 463 -25.45 -32.35 39.75
CA ALA A 463 -25.73 -31.04 39.18
C ALA A 463 -26.51 -30.18 40.19
N VAL A 464 -26.13 -28.91 40.34
CA VAL A 464 -27.02 -27.84 40.85
C VAL A 464 -26.70 -26.57 40.06
N GLY A 465 -27.71 -26.00 39.42
CA GLY A 465 -27.63 -24.65 38.83
C GLY A 465 -28.48 -23.68 39.63
N ALA A 466 -28.07 -22.41 39.66
CA ALA A 466 -28.94 -21.28 40.03
C ALA A 466 -28.33 -19.95 39.54
N GLU A 467 -28.93 -19.37 38.51
CA GLU A 467 -29.08 -17.91 38.40
C GLU A 467 -30.44 -17.56 39.03
N PRO A 468 -30.68 -16.35 39.61
CA PRO A 468 -30.76 -15.16 38.76
C PRO A 468 -30.48 -13.76 39.41
N LYS A 469 -30.53 -12.75 38.52
CA LYS A 469 -31.08 -11.37 38.71
C LYS A 469 -30.24 -10.25 39.36
N VAL A 470 -29.70 -9.41 38.46
CA VAL A 470 -29.90 -7.94 38.33
C VAL A 470 -30.44 -7.16 39.55
N LEU A 471 -29.69 -6.12 39.95
CA LEU A 471 -30.22 -4.86 40.51
C LEU A 471 -29.34 -3.66 40.07
N LYS A 472 -29.87 -2.44 40.21
CA LYS A 472 -29.38 -1.17 39.61
C LYS A 472 -29.07 -0.13 40.71
N GLU A 473 -28.43 0.97 40.31
CA GLU A 473 -28.14 2.21 41.10
C GLU A 473 -27.07 2.06 42.22
N GLY A 474 -26.26 3.07 42.56
CA GLY A 474 -26.14 4.44 42.02
C GLY A 474 -24.96 5.23 42.63
N SER A 475 -24.56 6.30 41.94
CA SER A 475 -23.62 7.39 42.28
C SER A 475 -23.03 7.55 43.71
N HIS A 476 -21.73 7.89 43.80
CA HIS A 476 -21.27 9.03 44.61
C HIS A 476 -19.91 9.60 44.16
N LEU A 477 -19.72 10.92 44.33
CA LEU A 477 -18.44 11.63 44.09
C LEU A 477 -17.48 11.46 45.27
N SER A 478 -16.18 11.56 44.98
CA SER A 478 -15.24 12.27 45.86
C SER A 478 -14.07 12.86 45.07
N GLU A 479 -13.86 14.14 45.27
CA GLU A 479 -12.88 15.03 44.64
C GLU A 479 -11.64 15.14 45.55
N LEU A 480 -10.43 15.24 44.99
CA LEU A 480 -9.22 15.58 45.76
C LEU A 480 -8.16 16.26 44.87
N ASP A 481 -8.00 17.57 45.09
CA ASP A 481 -7.02 18.46 44.47
C ASP A 481 -5.64 18.34 45.15
N SER A 482 -4.56 18.55 44.39
CA SER A 482 -3.20 18.79 44.91
C SER A 482 -2.28 19.37 43.80
N ARG A 483 -2.15 20.70 43.76
CA ARG A 483 -1.15 21.43 42.97
C ARG A 483 0.29 21.19 43.47
N SER A 484 1.27 21.23 42.56
CA SER A 484 2.33 22.28 42.53
C SER A 484 3.42 22.03 41.45
N PRO A 485 3.96 23.09 40.79
CA PRO A 485 5.04 23.00 39.79
C PRO A 485 6.40 23.56 40.29
N LEU A 486 7.49 23.31 39.53
CA LEU A 486 8.74 24.10 39.39
C LEU A 486 9.44 23.63 38.08
N SER A 487 9.92 24.48 37.15
CA SER A 487 11.12 25.35 37.16
C SER A 487 12.45 24.57 37.23
N GLU A 488 13.55 24.89 36.51
CA GLU A 488 13.84 25.78 35.36
C GLU A 488 15.33 25.54 34.95
N MET A 489 15.78 26.06 33.78
CA MET A 489 17.18 26.33 33.37
C MET A 489 18.21 25.18 33.20
N GLY A 490 19.14 25.32 32.21
CA GLY A 490 20.39 24.54 32.22
C GLY A 490 21.19 24.29 30.92
N THR A 491 21.40 25.25 30.02
CA THR A 491 22.59 25.26 29.11
C THR A 491 23.71 26.08 29.78
N PRO A 492 25.03 25.83 29.59
CA PRO A 492 25.80 25.87 28.32
C PRO A 492 26.75 24.63 28.15
N LEU A 493 27.78 24.50 27.28
CA LEU A 493 28.62 25.43 26.48
C LEU A 493 28.96 24.91 25.06
N SER A 494 29.48 25.85 24.27
CA SER A 494 30.18 25.82 22.97
C SER A 494 31.64 25.30 22.98
N HIS A 495 32.15 24.83 21.84
CA HIS A 495 33.57 24.96 21.46
C HIS A 495 33.79 24.89 19.93
N GLU A 496 34.49 25.88 19.37
CA GLU A 496 35.07 25.86 18.00
C GLU A 496 36.53 25.38 18.04
N ILE A 497 37.01 24.68 16.99
CA ILE A 497 38.43 24.62 16.57
C ILE A 497 38.49 24.49 15.02
N GLU A 498 39.45 25.16 14.39
CA GLU A 498 39.65 25.29 12.93
C GLU A 498 40.36 24.11 12.23
N SER A 499 40.02 23.95 10.95
CA SER A 499 40.87 23.71 9.75
C SER A 499 42.36 23.33 9.88
N THR A 500 42.81 22.30 9.14
CA THR A 500 43.81 22.45 8.05
C THR A 500 43.98 21.21 7.13
N GLU A 501 44.67 21.40 6.00
CA GLU A 501 44.49 20.75 4.69
C GLU A 501 45.09 19.34 4.41
N ARG A 502 44.35 18.61 3.53
CA ARG A 502 44.74 17.74 2.39
C ARG A 502 46.16 17.15 2.26
N HIS A 503 46.22 15.89 1.80
CA HIS A 503 46.90 15.47 0.54
C HIS A 503 46.16 14.24 -0.07
N PRO A 504 46.07 14.06 -1.40
CA PRO A 504 45.24 13.02 -2.03
C PRO A 504 46.02 11.76 -2.45
N VAL A 505 45.36 10.59 -2.44
CA VAL A 505 45.80 9.39 -3.17
C VAL A 505 44.69 8.92 -4.11
N ARG A 506 45.04 8.72 -5.37
CA ARG A 506 44.15 8.41 -6.49
C ARG A 506 44.00 6.89 -6.64
N HIS A 507 42.77 6.38 -6.60
CA HIS A 507 42.40 5.08 -7.18
C HIS A 507 41.26 5.31 -8.15
N GLU A 508 41.44 4.85 -9.38
CA GLU A 508 40.44 4.95 -10.45
C GLU A 508 39.46 3.77 -10.36
N ALA A 509 38.18 4.07 -10.51
CA ALA A 509 37.12 3.10 -10.71
C ALA A 509 36.33 3.50 -11.97
N PRO A 510 35.74 2.57 -12.73
CA PRO A 510 35.18 2.88 -14.05
C PRO A 510 33.83 3.61 -13.96
N ASP A 511 33.61 4.53 -14.90
CA ASP A 511 32.34 5.21 -15.10
C ASP A 511 31.22 4.22 -15.49
N ASP A 512 30.06 4.31 -14.83
CA ASP A 512 28.82 4.75 -15.50
C ASP A 512 27.75 5.12 -14.45
N HIS A 513 27.71 6.39 -14.05
CA HIS A 513 26.66 6.93 -13.16
C HIS A 513 26.07 8.20 -13.77
N MET A 514 24.83 8.10 -14.26
CA MET A 514 24.00 9.24 -14.62
C MET A 514 23.67 10.07 -13.37
N VAL A 515 24.42 11.13 -13.15
CA VAL A 515 24.14 12.13 -12.10
C VAL A 515 23.00 13.03 -12.57
N TYR A 516 21.91 13.08 -11.81
CA TYR A 516 20.92 14.15 -11.92
C TYR A 516 21.39 15.33 -11.07
N GLU A 517 21.82 16.42 -11.72
CA GLU A 517 22.06 17.69 -11.03
C GLU A 517 20.74 18.33 -10.60
N MET A 518 20.67 18.79 -9.35
CA MET A 518 19.56 19.61 -8.85
C MET A 518 19.62 21.00 -9.50
N PRO A 519 18.49 21.64 -9.86
CA PRO A 519 18.48 23.03 -10.29
C PRO A 519 18.97 23.95 -9.16
N ALA A 520 19.97 24.78 -9.44
CA ALA A 520 20.35 25.88 -8.56
C ALA A 520 19.40 27.06 -8.76
N ASP A 521 19.02 27.71 -7.66
CA ASP A 521 18.20 28.93 -7.69
C ASP A 521 18.84 30.02 -8.56
N SER A 522 18.04 30.63 -9.44
CA SER A 522 18.49 31.79 -10.22
C SER A 522 18.13 33.08 -9.47
N GLU A 523 19.14 33.79 -8.98
CA GLU A 523 18.95 35.06 -8.28
C GLU A 523 18.33 36.13 -9.17
N MET A 524 17.34 36.83 -8.62
CA MET A 524 16.57 37.86 -9.31
C MET A 524 17.36 39.18 -9.42
N HIS A 525 18.11 39.36 -10.50
CA HIS A 525 18.82 40.61 -10.76
C HIS A 525 17.86 41.79 -11.01
N LYS A 526 17.74 42.67 -10.01
CA LYS A 526 17.27 44.04 -10.23
C LYS A 526 18.35 44.86 -10.94
N THR A 527 17.94 45.72 -11.88
CA THR A 527 18.74 46.86 -12.33
C THR A 527 17.83 48.08 -12.46
N GLN A 528 18.43 49.28 -12.33
CA GLN A 528 17.77 50.59 -12.26
C GLN A 528 17.21 51.05 -13.61
#